data_AF-A0A196MMC9-F1
#
_entry.id   AF-A0A196MMC9-F1
#
_cell.length_a   1.000
_cell.length_b   1.000
_cell.length_c   1.000
_cell.angle_alpha   90.00
_cell.angle_beta   90.00
_cell.angle_gamma   90.00
#
_symmetry.space_group_name_H-M   'P 1'
#
loop_
_entity.id
_entity.type
_entity.pdbx_description
1 polymer ?
#
loop_
_entity_poly.entity_id
_entity_poly.type
_entity_poly.pdbx_seq_one_letter_code
_entity_poly.pdbx_strand_id
1 'polypeptide(L)' 'MQQIRNTAVHLDEEMLLQMQRLTTGRTDEALNARFGISYNTWRKLLAGQPIRPSLADRLKLRIAALQASDRE' A
#
# COMPACT_ATOMS: atom_id res chain seq x y z
N MET A 1 3.87 -28.30 -7.38
CA MET A 1 3.85 -27.11 -6.51
C MET A 1 3.42 -25.90 -7.33
N GLN A 2 2.60 -25.03 -6.74
CA GLN A 2 1.67 -24.12 -7.41
C GLN A 2 2.34 -23.11 -8.36
N GLN A 3 1.87 -23.05 -9.61
CA GLN A 3 2.14 -21.97 -10.56
C GLN A 3 1.59 -20.66 -9.98
N ILE A 4 2.47 -19.79 -9.48
CA ILE A 4 2.12 -18.42 -9.12
C ILE A 4 1.85 -17.69 -10.43
N ARG A 5 0.57 -17.61 -10.83
CA ARG A 5 0.14 -16.67 -11.87
C ARG A 5 0.44 -15.28 -11.34
N ASN A 6 1.46 -14.64 -11.90
CA ASN A 6 1.90 -13.30 -11.54
C ASN A 6 0.91 -12.27 -12.12
N THR A 7 -0.33 -12.27 -11.62
CA THR A 7 -1.37 -11.32 -12.04
C THR A 7 -1.17 -10.05 -11.25
N ALA A 8 -0.40 -9.09 -11.77
CA ALA A 8 -0.23 -7.81 -11.12
C ALA A 8 -1.56 -7.03 -11.14
N VAL A 9 -1.89 -6.36 -10.04
CA VAL A 9 -3.16 -5.62 -9.85
C VAL A 9 -2.87 -4.14 -9.63
N HIS A 10 -3.76 -3.29 -10.11
CA HIS A 10 -3.71 -1.85 -9.84
C HIS A 10 -4.41 -1.55 -8.52
N LEU A 11 -3.87 -0.56 -7.79
CA LEU A 11 -4.57 0.00 -6.63
C LEU A 11 -5.59 1.02 -7.12
N ASP A 12 -6.78 1.01 -6.55
CA ASP A 12 -7.80 2.03 -6.86
C ASP A 12 -7.31 3.42 -6.43
N GLU A 13 -7.72 4.45 -7.17
CA GLU A 13 -7.31 5.83 -6.92
C GLU A 13 -7.73 6.31 -5.52
N GLU A 14 -8.93 5.92 -5.07
CA GLU A 14 -9.42 6.24 -3.72
C GLU A 14 -8.49 5.68 -2.62
N MET A 15 -8.03 4.43 -2.78
CA MET A 15 -7.07 3.83 -1.86
C MET A 15 -5.75 4.60 -1.86
N LEU A 16 -5.27 5.02 -3.03
CA LEU A 16 -4.04 5.80 -3.13
C LEU A 16 -4.18 7.14 -2.40
N LEU A 17 -5.32 7.81 -2.53
CA LEU A 17 -5.62 9.05 -1.81
C LEU A 17 -5.67 8.84 -0.30
N GLN A 18 -6.30 7.74 0.17
CA GLN A 18 -6.32 7.38 1.58
C GLN A 18 -4.90 7.11 2.11
N MET A 19 -4.09 6.36 1.37
CA MET A 19 -2.68 6.15 1.72
C MET A 19 -1.92 7.46 1.83
N GLN A 20 -2.10 8.39 0.88
CA GLN A 20 -1.46 9.70 0.92
C GLN A 20 -1.87 10.52 2.15
N ARG A 21 -3.15 10.48 2.55
CA ARG A 21 -3.63 11.14 3.77
C ARG A 21 -3.03 10.54 5.04
N LEU A 22 -2.88 9.22 5.09
CA LEU A 22 -2.30 8.50 6.23
C LEU A 22 -0.77 8.54 6.27
N THR A 23 -0.13 9.05 5.22
CA THR A 23 1.32 9.14 5.11
C THR A 23 1.82 10.33 5.93
N THR A 24 2.46 10.05 7.06
CA THR A 24 3.07 11.07 7.93
C THR A 24 4.49 11.43 7.54
N GLY A 25 5.15 10.60 6.71
CA GLY A 25 6.49 10.83 6.20
C GLY A 25 6.74 10.01 4.93
N ARG A 26 7.54 10.56 4.00
CA ARG A 26 7.86 9.93 2.71
C ARG A 26 9.25 9.29 2.69
N THR A 27 9.83 9.02 3.86
CA THR A 27 11.09 8.25 3.96
C THR A 27 10.80 6.76 3.93
N ASP A 28 11.82 5.95 3.65
CA ASP A 28 11.67 4.49 3.62
C ASP A 28 11.23 3.97 4.99
N GLU A 29 11.80 4.50 6.08
CA GLU A 29 11.50 4.10 7.45
C GLU A 29 10.05 4.45 7.83
N ALA A 30 9.59 5.65 7.47
CA ALA A 30 8.23 6.09 7.78
C ALA A 30 7.18 5.28 7.01
N LEU A 31 7.43 5.01 5.72
CA LEU A 31 6.55 4.20 4.89
C LEU A 31 6.54 2.73 5.31
N ASN A 32 7.69 2.20 5.73
CA ASN A 32 7.79 0.85 6.25
C ASN A 32 7.05 0.72 7.58
N ALA A 33 7.25 1.64 8.52
CA ALA A 33 6.56 1.64 9.80
C ALA A 33 5.03 1.76 9.65
N ARG A 34 4.57 2.64 8.74
CA ARG A 34 3.14 2.90 8.55
C ARG A 34 2.47 1.80 7.73
N PHE A 35 3.01 1.48 6.54
CA PHE A 35 2.35 0.62 5.55
C PHE A 35 3.07 -0.71 5.31
N GLY A 36 4.27 -0.92 5.84
CA GLY A 36 5.07 -2.13 5.60
C GLY A 36 5.65 -2.20 4.19
N ILE A 37 5.84 -1.06 3.52
CA ILE A 37 6.38 -0.98 2.15
C ILE A 37 7.60 -0.07 2.10
N SER A 38 8.49 -0.34 1.15
CA SER A 38 9.61 0.55 0.85
C SER A 38 9.18 1.76 0.01
N TYR A 39 10.02 2.78 0.01
CA TYR A 39 9.87 3.98 -0.81
C TYR A 39 9.77 3.66 -2.31
N ASN A 40 10.44 2.61 -2.78
CA ASN A 40 10.36 2.18 -4.17
C ASN A 40 8.96 1.67 -4.53
N THR A 41 8.34 0.90 -3.64
CA THR A 41 6.95 0.45 -3.82
C THR A 41 5.99 1.64 -3.77
N TRP A 42 6.21 2.58 -2.85
CA TRP A 42 5.43 3.82 -2.79
C TRP A 42 5.49 4.62 -4.11
N ARG A 43 6.69 4.81 -4.67
CA ARG A 43 6.85 5.46 -5.99
C ARG A 43 6.11 4.72 -7.10
N LYS A 44 6.13 3.38 -7.11
CA LYS A 44 5.40 2.58 -8.09
C LYS A 44 3.89 2.77 -8.00
N LEU A 45 3.36 2.80 -6.77
CA LEU A 45 1.94 3.07 -6.53
C LEU A 45 1.54 4.46 -7.04
N LEU A 46 2.33 5.49 -6.73
CA LEU A 46 2.08 6.85 -7.23
C LEU A 46 2.16 6.96 -8.76
N ALA A 47 3.01 6.15 -9.39
CA ALA A 47 3.13 6.07 -10.84
C ALA A 47 2.03 5.20 -11.49
N GLY A 48 1.06 4.70 -10.71
CA GLY A 48 0.00 3.82 -11.22
C GLY A 48 0.49 2.46 -11.69
N GLN A 49 1.67 2.02 -11.24
CA GLN A 49 2.20 0.71 -11.63
C GLN A 49 1.48 -0.42 -10.89
N PRO A 50 1.26 -1.56 -11.57
CA PRO A 50 0.60 -2.69 -10.94
C PRO A 50 1.54 -3.36 -9.92
N ILE A 51 0.96 -3.79 -8.81
CA ILE A 51 1.65 -4.47 -7.71
C ILE A 51 1.18 -5.92 -7.59
N ARG A 52 1.86 -6.72 -6.76
CA ARG A 52 1.44 -8.10 -6.50
C ARG A 52 0.09 -8.12 -5.76
N PRO A 53 -0.83 -9.06 -6.07
CA PRO A 53 -2.12 -9.17 -5.37
C PRO A 53 -1.97 -9.29 -3.87
N SER A 54 -1.04 -10.14 -3.43
CA SER A 54 -0.76 -10.35 -2.01
C SER A 54 -0.26 -9.08 -1.30
N LEU A 55 0.37 -8.16 -2.03
CA LEU A 55 0.75 -6.86 -1.48
C LEU A 55 -0.46 -5.92 -1.42
N ALA A 56 -1.32 -5.92 -2.43
CA ALA A 56 -2.54 -5.13 -2.45
C ALA A 56 -3.48 -5.52 -1.31
N ASP A 57 -3.69 -6.81 -1.08
CA ASP A 57 -4.53 -7.31 0.02
C ASP A 57 -3.99 -6.90 1.39
N ARG A 58 -2.67 -6.99 1.60
CA ARG A 58 -2.03 -6.51 2.83
C ARG A 58 -2.20 -5.01 3.03
N LEU A 59 -2.03 -4.23 1.97
CA LEU A 59 -2.22 -2.78 2.03
C LEU A 59 -3.67 -2.42 2.38
N LYS A 60 -4.66 -3.10 1.79
CA LYS A 60 -6.09 -2.92 2.12
C LYS A 60 -6.35 -3.14 3.62
N LEU A 61 -5.91 -4.28 4.15
CA LEU A 61 -6.06 -4.60 5.57
C LEU A 61 -5.35 -3.58 6.47
N ARG A 62 -4.15 -3.16 6.09
CA ARG A 62 -3.36 -2.19 6.87
C ARG A 62 -4.00 -0.81 6.89
N ILE A 63 -4.48 -0.31 5.74
CA ILE A 63 -5.16 0.98 5.66
C ILE A 63 -6.44 0.97 6.49
N ALA A 64 -7.25 -0.10 6.39
CA ALA A 64 -8.47 -0.24 7.19
C ALA A 64 -8.17 -0.21 8.70
N ALA A 65 -7.11 -0.90 9.14
CA ALA A 65 -6.67 -0.86 10.54
C ALA A 65 -6.20 0.54 10.97
N LEU A 66 -5.42 1.22 10.13
CA LEU A 66 -4.95 2.58 10.42
C LEU A 66 -6.11 3.59 10.51
N GLN A 67 -7.12 3.47 9.65
CA GLN A 67 -8.32 4.31 9.69
C GLN A 67 -9.18 4.06 10.93
N ALA A 68 -9.23 2.82 11.41
CA ALA A 68 -9.91 2.49 12.67
C ALA A 68 -9.19 3.13 13.86
N SER A 69 -7.85 3.10 13.89
CA SER A 69 -7.06 3.71 14.97
C SER A 69 -6.99 5.24 14.92
N ASP A 70 -7.22 5.88 13.77
CA ASP A 70 -7.26 7.35 13.64
C ASP A 70 -8.59 7.97 14.12
N ARG A 71 -9.60 7.14 14.44
CA ARG A 71 -10.93 7.55 14.89
C ARG A 71 -11.11 7.55 16.43
N GLU A 72 -10.08 7.18 17.19
CA GLU A 72 -10.04 7.22 18.66
C GLU A 72 -9.35 8.48 19.16
#